data_AF-A0A4P5VE67-F1
#
_entry.id   AF-A0A4P5VE67-F1
#
_cell.length_a   1.000
_cell.length_b   1.000
_cell.length_c   1.000
_cell.angle_alpha   90.00
_cell.angle_beta   90.00
_cell.angle_gamma   90.00
#
_symmetry.space_group_name_H-M   'P 1'
#
loop_
_entity.id
_entity.type
_entity.pdbx_description
1 polymer ?
#
loop_
_entity_poly.entity_id
_entity_poly.type
_entity_poly.pdbx_seq_one_letter_code
_entity_poly.pdbx_strand_id
1 'polypeptide(L)' 'MTGNLQAIGFLFTWVLGWGIGGSLIDAGLINAGVYSLEGGQLGTTITFVLWSLLWGGGGVWLYRYWTQPDDQRG' A
#
# COMPACT_ATOMS: atom_id res chain seq x y z
N MET A 1 -28.33 2.24 -1.17
CA MET A 1 -27.76 0.95 -1.66
C MET A 1 -26.44 1.11 -2.40
N THR A 2 -26.08 2.30 -2.91
CA THR A 2 -24.82 2.58 -3.64
C THR A 2 -23.55 2.54 -2.78
N GLY A 3 -23.64 2.81 -1.48
CA GLY A 3 -22.48 2.89 -0.58
C GLY A 3 -21.72 1.57 -0.41
N ASN A 4 -22.41 0.43 -0.39
CA ASN A 4 -21.74 -0.88 -0.23
C ASN A 4 -20.90 -1.24 -1.45
N LEU A 5 -21.38 -0.96 -2.67
CA LEU A 5 -20.64 -1.25 -3.90
C LEU A 5 -19.40 -0.35 -4.04
N GLN A 6 -19.52 0.93 -3.67
CA GLN A 6 -18.37 1.84 -3.62
C GLN A 6 -17.34 1.41 -2.58
N ALA A 7 -17.77 1.00 -1.39
CA ALA A 7 -16.87 0.51 -0.35
C ALA A 7 -16.14 -0.78 -0.79
N ILE A 8 -16.85 -1.71 -1.42
CA ILE A 8 -16.26 -2.94 -1.97
C ILE A 8 -15.26 -2.60 -3.07
N GLY A 9 -15.62 -1.72 -4.01
CA GLY A 9 -14.71 -1.29 -5.08
C GLY A 9 -13.45 -0.63 -4.54
N PHE A 10 -13.61 0.27 -3.55
CA PHE A 10 -12.48 0.87 -2.85
C PHE A 10 -11.58 -0.17 -2.21
N LEU A 11 -12.14 -1.10 -1.41
CA LEU A 11 -11.37 -2.15 -0.76
C LEU A 11 -10.64 -3.05 -1.77
N PHE A 12 -11.28 -3.39 -2.89
CA PHE A 12 -10.66 -4.14 -3.97
C PHE A 12 -9.47 -3.39 -4.56
N THR A 13 -9.65 -2.15 -4.99
CA THR A 13 -8.56 -1.33 -5.55
C THR A 13 -7.45 -1.14 -4.52
N TRP A 14 -7.81 -0.96 -3.26
CA TRP A 14 -6.86 -0.76 -2.17
C TRP A 14 -5.99 -1.99 -1.91
N VAL A 15 -6.60 -3.17 -1.85
CA VAL A 15 -5.92 -4.46 -1.67
C VAL A 15 -5.08 -4.82 -2.89
N LEU A 16 -5.59 -4.55 -4.10
CA LEU A 16 -4.84 -4.77 -5.34
C LEU A 16 -3.61 -3.86 -5.39
N GLY A 17 -3.74 -2.58 -5.03
CA GLY A 17 -2.60 -1.66 -4.95
C GLY A 17 -1.56 -2.11 -3.91
N TRP A 18 -2.02 -2.57 -2.75
CA TRP A 18 -1.14 -3.12 -1.73
C TRP A 18 -0.41 -4.39 -2.21
N GLY A 19 -1.14 -5.37 -2.74
CA GLY A 19 -0.58 -6.66 -3.18
C GLY A 19 0.31 -6.54 -4.41
N ILE A 20 -0.21 -5.94 -5.50
CA ILE A 20 0.54 -5.77 -6.75
C ILE A 20 1.73 -4.84 -6.54
N GLY A 21 1.54 -3.73 -5.81
CA GLY A 21 2.62 -2.80 -5.51
C GLY A 21 3.76 -3.46 -4.75
N GLY A 22 3.45 -4.24 -3.72
CA GLY A 22 4.45 -4.97 -2.95
C GLY A 22 5.21 -5.99 -3.80
N SER A 23 4.50 -6.77 -4.62
CA SER A 23 5.13 -7.75 -5.51
C SER A 23 6.02 -7.12 -6.59
N LEU A 24 5.64 -5.96 -7.14
CA LEU A 24 6.45 -5.24 -8.12
C LEU A 24 7.72 -4.65 -7.50
N ILE A 25 7.63 -4.14 -6.28
CA ILE A 25 8.80 -3.65 -5.54
C ILE A 25 9.76 -4.81 -5.26
N ASP A 26 9.25 -5.94 -4.76
CA ASP A 26 10.06 -7.14 -4.52
C ASP A 26 10.74 -7.64 -5.79
N ALA A 27 10.00 -7.72 -6.90
CA ALA A 27 10.54 -8.12 -8.21
C ALA A 27 11.63 -7.16 -8.70
N GLY A 28 11.45 -5.84 -8.52
CA GLY A 28 12.44 -4.83 -8.88
C GLY A 28 13.71 -4.93 -8.04
N LEU A 29 13.59 -5.13 -6.73
CA LEU A 29 14.72 -5.26 -5.81
C LEU A 29 15.53 -6.54 -6.07
N ILE A 30 14.85 -7.64 -6.38
CA ILE A 30 15.48 -8.89 -6.80
C ILE A 30 16.21 -8.71 -8.13
N ASN A 31 15.57 -8.07 -9.12
CA ASN A 31 16.18 -7.83 -10.44
C ASN A 31 17.43 -6.93 -10.34
N ALA A 32 17.40 -5.95 -9.43
CA ALA A 32 18.53 -5.05 -9.16
C ALA A 32 19.64 -5.69 -8.31
N GLY A 33 19.47 -6.93 -7.83
CA GLY A 33 20.47 -7.63 -7.02
C GLY A 33 20.57 -7.13 -5.57
N VAL A 34 19.57 -6.40 -5.07
CA VAL A 34 19.55 -5.85 -3.70
C VAL A 34 19.44 -6.97 -2.66
N TYR A 35 18.72 -8.05 -2.96
CA TYR A 35 18.72 -9.31 -2.21
C TYR A 35 18.36 -10.50 -3.11
N SER A 36 18.67 -11.73 -2.67
CA SER A 36 18.41 -12.96 -3.43
C SER A 36 17.23 -13.77 -2.88
N LEU A 37 16.60 -14.59 -3.73
CA LEU A 37 15.50 -15.49 -3.32
C LEU A 37 15.93 -16.64 -2.41
N GLU A 38 17.19 -17.09 -2.50
CA GLU A 38 17.69 -18.27 -1.77
C GLU A 38 18.04 -17.99 -0.30
N GLY A 39 18.28 -16.72 0.07
CA GLY A 39 18.61 -16.34 1.46
C GLY A 39 18.00 -15.01 1.93
N GLY A 40 17.26 -14.30 1.07
CA GLY A 40 16.79 -12.94 1.31
C GLY A 40 15.45 -12.81 2.02
N GLN A 41 15.04 -13.79 2.83
CA GLN A 41 13.76 -13.73 3.58
C GLN A 41 13.66 -12.46 4.43
N LEU A 42 14.78 -11.97 4.96
CA LEU A 42 14.86 -10.69 5.68
C LEU A 42 14.62 -9.49 4.76
N GLY A 43 15.18 -9.50 3.55
CA GLY A 43 14.98 -8.44 2.54
C GLY A 43 13.51 -8.30 2.16
N THR A 44 12.88 -9.41 1.75
CA THR A 44 11.44 -9.45 1.45
C THR A 44 10.59 -9.03 2.65
N THR A 45 10.92 -9.47 3.86
CA THR A 45 10.15 -9.08 5.07
C THR A 45 10.25 -7.57 5.33
N ILE A 46 11.43 -6.99 5.20
CA ILE A 46 11.64 -5.55 5.37
C ILE A 46 10.86 -4.77 4.31
N THR A 47 10.98 -5.17 3.04
CA THR A 47 10.25 -4.54 1.93
C THR A 47 8.75 -4.61 2.15
N PHE A 48 8.23 -5.77 2.56
CA PHE A 48 6.83 -5.98 2.88
C PHE A 48 6.34 -5.08 4.02
N VAL A 49 7.09 -5.01 5.13
CA VAL A 49 6.73 -4.16 6.28
C VAL A 49 6.75 -2.69 5.88
N LEU A 50 7.80 -2.23 5.22
CA LEU A 50 7.92 -0.84 4.78
C LEU A 50 6.80 -0.46 3.81
N TRP A 51 6.51 -1.31 2.83
CA TRP A 51 5.43 -1.09 1.89
C TRP A 51 4.07 -1.09 2.57
N SER A 52 3.83 -2.01 3.51
CA SER A 52 2.58 -2.06 4.26
C SER A 52 2.35 -0.82 5.12
N LEU A 53 3.41 -0.32 5.76
CA LEU A 53 3.36 0.92 6.52
C LEU A 53 3.14 2.14 5.62
N LEU A 54 3.83 2.21 4.48
CA LEU A 54 3.71 3.32 3.54
C LEU A 54 2.32 3.36 2.90
N TRP A 55 1.84 2.23 2.38
CA TRP A 55 0.53 2.12 1.75
C TRP A 55 -0.60 2.32 2.77
N GLY A 56 -0.51 1.66 3.93
CA GLY A 56 -1.49 1.81 5.01
C GLY A 56 -1.51 3.22 5.60
N GLY A 57 -0.33 3.80 5.88
CA GLY A 57 -0.20 5.17 6.37
C GLY A 57 -0.68 6.21 5.36
N GLY A 58 -0.36 6.02 4.08
CA GLY A 58 -0.89 6.85 2.99
C GLY A 58 -2.42 6.79 2.90
N GLY A 59 -3.02 5.64 3.15
CA GLY A 59 -4.48 5.49 3.25
C GLY A 59 -5.10 6.23 4.41
N VAL A 60 -4.50 6.14 5.61
CA VAL A 60 -4.95 6.89 6.77
C VAL A 60 -4.82 8.40 6.53
N TRP A 61 -3.73 8.83 5.92
CA TRP A 61 -3.51 10.23 5.54
C TRP A 61 -4.56 10.70 4.53
N LEU A 62 -4.80 9.92 3.47
CA LEU A 62 -5.79 10.24 2.44
C LEU A 62 -7.19 10.30 3.03
N TYR A 63 -7.58 9.32 3.84
CA TYR A 63 -8.86 9.34 4.55
C TYR A 63 -9.02 10.62 5.38
N ARG A 64 -7.99 10.99 6.16
CA ARG A 64 -8.00 12.22 6.96
C ARG A 64 -8.12 13.47 6.08
N TYR A 65 -7.35 13.57 5.01
CA TYR A 65 -7.39 14.73 4.11
C TYR A 65 -8.78 14.94 3.50
N TRP A 66 -9.45 13.85 3.10
CA TRP A 66 -10.76 13.90 2.46
C TRP A 66 -11.92 14.06 3.45
N THR A 67 -11.74 13.66 4.71
CA THR A 67 -12.76 13.75 5.77
C THR A 67 -12.58 14.94 6.72
N GLN A 68 -11.49 15.70 6.58
CA GLN A 68 -11.30 16.96 7.29
C GLN A 68 -12.43 17.94 6.94
N PRO A 69 -13.08 18.56 7.94
CA PRO A 69 -14.07 19.61 7.72
C PRO A 69 -13.44 20.80 6.97
N ASP A 70 -14.17 21.39 6.03
CA ASP A 70 -13.71 22.51 5.19
C ASP A 70 -13.20 23.73 5.98
N ASP A 71 -13.56 23.83 7.27
CA ASP A 71 -13.17 24.91 8.19
C ASP A 71 -11.65 24.96 8.51
N GLN A 72 -10.87 23.93 8.13
CA GLN A 72 -9.42 23.85 8.35
C GLN A 72 -8.61 24.01 7.04
N ARG A 73 -9.25 24.26 5.90
CA ARG A 73 -8.61 24.43 4.57
C ARG A 73 -8.46 25.93 4.21
N GLY A 74 -8.08 26.74 5.20
CA GLY A 74 -7.82 28.18 5.03
C GLY A 74 -6.77 28.50 3.98
#